data_AF-A0A8H4QVI6-F1
#
_entry.id   AF-A0A8H4QVI6-F1
#
_cell.length_a   1.000
_cell.length_b   1.000
_cell.length_c   1.000
_cell.angle_alpha   90.00
_cell.angle_beta   90.00
_cell.angle_gamma   90.00
#
_symmetry.space_group_name_H-M   'P 1'
#
loop_
_entity.id
_entity.type
_entity.pdbx_description
1 polymer ?
#
loop_
_entity_poly.entity_id
_entity_poly.type
_entity_poly.pdbx_seq_one_letter_code
_entity_poly.pdbx_strand_id
1 'polypeptide(L)'
;MNLPFRTDRLASFAGYSLPPTVLDAMLFLLPKFTLGAYRIVEGFQRIWELWSPNDERTVYYPGARQPGSKLGLSLPPAERRYDGHLGRYDPTMSPQLYDKGKPWLGFIQVATDSAAIESTPFLNVWTYDRSLGSNRISAYHLLQLARRVQTLHHTISGYFALKEVRADLWDSRPTKPDKDDVAELGLYRFLDEAVDRYASMQRGIKLLAAWCRMAEAYIKNPPSSCKFIDWIPPANSTLIGVW
;
A
#
# COMPACT_ATOMS: atom_id res chain seq x y z
N MET A 1 5.43 -29.01 5.07
CA MET A 1 6.05 -28.48 6.30
C MET A 1 5.05 -27.50 6.89
N ASN A 2 4.50 -27.79 8.07
CA ASN A 2 3.44 -26.96 8.63
C ASN A 2 4.08 -25.72 9.27
N LEU A 3 3.73 -24.53 8.78
CA LEU A 3 4.11 -23.27 9.42
C LEU A 3 3.21 -23.10 10.66
N PRO A 4 3.76 -23.03 11.89
CA PRO A 4 2.97 -22.77 13.08
C PRO A 4 2.60 -21.29 13.13
N PHE A 5 1.51 -20.90 12.47
CA PHE A 5 0.84 -19.63 12.71
C PHE A 5 0.48 -19.55 14.20
N ARG A 6 0.89 -18.47 14.87
CA ARG A 6 0.79 -18.35 16.34
C ARG A 6 -0.47 -17.62 16.83
N THR A 7 -1.29 -17.11 15.91
CA THR A 7 -2.40 -16.19 16.20
C THR A 7 -3.58 -16.43 15.28
N ASP A 8 -4.80 -16.37 15.83
CA ASP A 8 -6.00 -16.05 15.04
C ASP A 8 -5.94 -14.59 14.61
N ARG A 9 -6.26 -14.28 13.34
CA ARG A 9 -6.01 -12.95 12.75
C ARG A 9 -7.25 -12.33 12.11
N LEU A 10 -7.73 -11.25 12.74
CA LEU A 10 -8.87 -10.44 12.31
C LEU A 10 -8.69 -9.00 12.84
N ALA A 11 -8.88 -7.93 12.08
CA ALA A 11 -8.24 -7.53 10.82
C ALA A 11 -8.31 -5.99 10.74
N SER A 12 -7.56 -5.33 9.85
CA SER A 12 -7.35 -3.85 9.85
C SER A 12 -8.55 -2.94 9.63
N PHE A 13 -9.75 -3.48 9.47
CA PHE A 13 -11.00 -2.86 9.92
C PHE A 13 -12.12 -3.92 9.96
N ALA A 14 -11.86 -5.07 10.62
CA ALA A 14 -12.80 -6.17 10.74
C ALA A 14 -14.14 -5.70 11.31
N GLY A 15 -15.20 -5.84 10.52
CA GLY A 15 -16.55 -5.51 10.97
C GLY A 15 -16.84 -4.02 11.17
N TYR A 16 -16.08 -3.08 10.56
CA TYR A 16 -16.32 -1.63 10.69
C TYR A 16 -17.55 -1.12 9.91
N SER A 17 -18.67 -1.84 10.02
CA SER A 17 -19.86 -1.27 10.68
C SER A 17 -20.89 -2.37 11.02
N LEU A 18 -21.02 -3.42 10.21
CA LEU A 18 -21.89 -4.61 10.42
C LEU A 18 -23.39 -4.37 10.69
N PRO A 19 -24.17 -3.84 9.71
CA PRO A 19 -25.59 -4.15 9.67
C PRO A 19 -25.80 -5.64 9.29
N PRO A 20 -26.96 -6.25 9.61
CA PRO A 20 -26.96 -7.67 9.97
C PRO A 20 -26.84 -8.68 8.84
N THR A 21 -26.35 -9.86 9.18
CA THR A 21 -26.41 -11.08 8.38
C THR A 21 -27.77 -11.77 8.53
N VAL A 22 -28.35 -12.25 7.44
CA VAL A 22 -29.34 -13.34 7.46
C VAL A 22 -29.00 -14.33 6.35
N LEU A 23 -28.64 -15.55 6.75
CA LEU A 23 -28.85 -16.74 5.92
C LEU A 23 -30.17 -17.38 6.39
N ASP A 24 -30.80 -18.21 5.55
CA ASP A 24 -30.86 -19.62 5.94
C ASP A 24 -30.99 -20.60 4.76
N ALA A 25 -30.61 -21.85 5.03
CA ALA A 25 -30.88 -23.08 4.29
C ALA A 25 -30.49 -23.27 2.81
N MET A 26 -30.43 -22.25 1.93
CA MET A 26 -30.33 -22.50 0.47
C MET A 26 -29.21 -21.77 -0.29
N LEU A 27 -28.66 -22.51 -1.27
CA LEU A 27 -27.61 -22.08 -2.20
C LEU A 27 -28.20 -21.61 -3.54
N PHE A 28 -27.47 -20.72 -4.22
CA PHE A 28 -27.65 -20.44 -5.64
C PHE A 28 -26.52 -21.08 -6.46
N LEU A 29 -26.86 -21.76 -7.56
CA LEU A 29 -25.93 -22.09 -8.64
C LEU A 29 -26.07 -21.02 -9.73
N LEU A 30 -24.96 -20.39 -10.15
CA LEU A 30 -24.96 -19.23 -11.04
C LEU A 30 -24.42 -19.54 -12.46
N PRO A 31 -25.29 -19.87 -13.42
CA PRO A 31 -25.04 -19.73 -14.85
C PRO A 31 -25.80 -18.51 -15.43
N LYS A 32 -25.26 -17.72 -16.37
CA LYS A 32 -23.86 -17.56 -16.78
C LYS A 32 -23.60 -16.11 -17.20
N PHE A 33 -23.76 -15.17 -16.26
CA PHE A 33 -23.35 -13.76 -16.34
C PHE A 33 -22.87 -13.27 -14.95
N THR A 34 -21.85 -12.40 -14.86
CA THR A 34 -21.05 -12.07 -13.64
C THR A 34 -20.60 -10.59 -13.61
N LEU A 35 -20.14 -9.89 -12.54
CA LEU A 35 -19.63 -10.26 -11.19
C LEU A 35 -19.08 -9.12 -10.22
N GLY A 36 -19.10 -7.79 -10.48
CA GLY A 36 -18.79 -6.78 -9.40
C GLY A 36 -19.07 -5.26 -9.61
N ALA A 37 -19.45 -4.53 -8.54
CA ALA A 37 -19.75 -3.07 -8.32
C ALA A 37 -21.17 -2.41 -8.56
N TYR A 38 -22.25 -3.10 -8.19
CA TYR A 38 -23.64 -2.64 -7.96
C TYR A 38 -23.47 -2.24 -6.42
N ARG A 39 -23.83 -1.04 -5.86
CA ARG A 39 -23.58 -0.69 -4.39
C ARG A 39 -24.60 0.18 -3.56
N ILE A 40 -25.80 -0.32 -3.20
CA ILE A 40 -26.76 0.33 -2.26
C ILE A 40 -26.47 -0.08 -0.82
N VAL A 41 -26.50 0.90 0.08
CA VAL A 41 -26.09 0.81 1.48
C VAL A 41 -26.93 1.78 2.32
N GLU A 42 -27.48 1.36 3.47
CA GLU A 42 -27.95 2.30 4.51
C GLU A 42 -27.95 1.66 5.91
N GLY A 43 -26.82 1.76 6.62
CA GLY A 43 -26.79 1.40 8.04
C GLY A 43 -27.46 2.50 8.87
N PHE A 44 -28.25 2.24 9.91
CA PHE A 44 -28.43 0.99 10.65
C PHE A 44 -29.91 0.60 10.89
N GLN A 45 -30.83 1.16 10.10
CA GLN A 45 -32.27 0.88 10.19
C GLN A 45 -32.94 0.64 8.82
N ARG A 46 -32.16 0.58 7.74
CA ARG A 46 -32.64 0.30 6.37
C ARG A 46 -31.69 -0.65 5.63
N ILE A 47 -32.02 -0.92 4.38
CA ILE A 47 -31.62 -2.16 3.70
C ILE A 47 -30.61 -1.87 2.59
N TRP A 48 -29.54 -2.67 2.67
CA TRP A 48 -28.44 -2.73 1.74
C TRP A 48 -28.74 -3.86 0.75
N GLU A 49 -28.36 -3.67 -0.49
CA GLU A 49 -27.87 -4.72 -1.38
C GLU A 49 -27.47 -4.00 -2.65
N LEU A 50 -26.23 -4.13 -3.09
CA LEU A 50 -25.95 -4.34 -4.51
C LEU A 50 -24.52 -5.03 -4.66
N TRP A 51 -23.93 -5.74 -5.69
CA TRP A 51 -24.09 -6.37 -7.13
C TRP A 51 -22.63 -5.96 -7.83
N SER A 52 -22.15 -5.58 -9.08
CA SER A 52 -22.54 -5.21 -10.51
C SER A 52 -22.21 -6.40 -11.42
N PRO A 53 -22.42 -6.29 -12.74
CA PRO A 53 -21.69 -7.14 -13.66
C PRO A 53 -20.24 -6.69 -13.91
N ASN A 54 -20.05 -5.42 -14.28
CA ASN A 54 -18.94 -4.95 -15.12
C ASN A 54 -18.43 -3.55 -14.69
N ASP A 55 -17.82 -3.41 -13.51
CA ASP A 55 -17.25 -2.11 -13.13
C ASP A 55 -15.86 -1.87 -13.70
N GLU A 56 -15.72 -0.71 -14.33
CA GLU A 56 -14.52 -0.22 -15.02
C GLU A 56 -14.13 1.19 -14.52
N ARG A 57 -14.80 1.74 -13.48
CA ARG A 57 -14.57 3.13 -13.01
C ARG A 57 -14.54 3.33 -11.50
N THR A 58 -13.38 3.80 -11.05
CA THR A 58 -13.11 4.43 -9.73
C THR A 58 -13.17 3.49 -8.52
N VAL A 59 -12.01 2.85 -8.30
CA VAL A 59 -11.57 2.19 -7.06
C VAL A 59 -12.10 2.89 -5.80
N TYR A 60 -12.64 2.10 -4.88
CA TYR A 60 -13.13 2.46 -3.54
C TYR A 60 -12.42 3.68 -2.93
N TYR A 61 -13.05 4.85 -3.02
CA TYR A 61 -12.64 6.05 -2.29
C TYR A 61 -12.99 5.85 -0.81
N PRO A 62 -12.02 5.76 0.13
CA PRO A 62 -12.29 5.39 1.51
C PRO A 62 -12.90 6.54 2.35
N GLY A 63 -13.44 7.57 1.70
CA GLY A 63 -13.86 8.84 2.28
C GLY A 63 -12.67 9.73 2.66
N ALA A 64 -12.98 10.91 3.19
CA ALA A 64 -12.02 11.69 3.93
C ALA A 64 -11.53 10.88 5.16
N ARG A 65 -10.23 10.96 5.45
CA ARG A 65 -9.68 10.47 6.72
C ARG A 65 -10.37 11.19 7.88
N GLN A 66 -10.70 10.46 8.94
CA GLN A 66 -11.29 11.06 10.15
C GLN A 66 -10.37 12.19 10.65
N PRO A 67 -10.89 13.38 10.99
CA PRO A 67 -10.07 14.49 11.50
C PRO A 67 -9.17 14.04 12.66
N GLY A 68 -7.86 14.31 12.54
CA GLY A 68 -6.83 13.86 13.48
C GLY A 68 -6.16 12.51 13.17
N SER A 69 -6.72 11.67 12.31
CA SER A 69 -6.10 10.39 11.93
C SER A 69 -4.86 10.57 11.02
N LYS A 70 -3.74 9.96 11.41
CA LYS A 70 -2.46 10.09 10.68
C LYS A 70 -2.32 9.02 9.59
N LEU A 71 -1.87 9.43 8.41
CA LEU A 71 -1.47 8.51 7.33
C LEU A 71 -0.32 7.61 7.77
N GLY A 72 -0.42 6.31 7.51
CA GLY A 72 0.59 5.34 7.93
C GLY A 72 0.66 5.16 9.45
N LEU A 73 -0.48 5.33 10.15
CA LEU A 73 -0.63 4.94 11.56
C LEU A 73 -0.02 3.55 11.79
N SER A 74 0.89 3.44 12.77
CA SER A 74 1.37 2.14 13.23
C SER A 74 0.27 1.47 14.06
N LEU A 75 -0.71 0.88 13.38
CA LEU A 75 -1.72 0.01 14.00
C LEU A 75 -1.02 -1.05 14.87
N PRO A 76 -1.54 -1.41 16.05
CA PRO A 76 -1.09 -2.57 16.81
C PRO A 76 -1.01 -3.85 15.95
N PRO A 77 -0.12 -4.81 16.23
CA PRO A 77 -0.02 -6.05 15.45
C PRO A 77 -1.35 -6.82 15.31
N ALA A 78 -2.19 -6.82 16.35
CA ALA A 78 -3.52 -7.44 16.32
C ALA A 78 -4.51 -6.74 15.35
N GLU A 79 -4.27 -5.47 15.01
CA GLU A 79 -5.07 -4.69 14.04
C GLU A 79 -4.49 -4.75 12.62
N ARG A 80 -3.48 -5.58 12.35
CA ARG A 80 -2.93 -5.78 11.00
C ARG A 80 -3.65 -6.93 10.31
N ARG A 81 -3.62 -6.97 8.97
CA ARG A 81 -4.05 -8.18 8.24
C ARG A 81 -2.98 -9.26 8.35
N TYR A 82 -3.32 -10.48 7.92
CA TYR A 82 -2.41 -11.62 7.96
C TYR A 82 -1.13 -11.44 7.13
N ASP A 83 -1.10 -10.44 6.24
CA ASP A 83 0.00 -10.00 5.38
C ASP A 83 0.71 -8.71 5.87
N GLY A 84 0.38 -8.22 7.08
CA GLY A 84 1.00 -7.05 7.70
C GLY A 84 0.55 -5.69 7.15
N HIS A 85 -0.39 -5.66 6.20
CA HIS A 85 -0.86 -4.42 5.59
C HIS A 85 -1.91 -3.68 6.46
N LEU A 86 -2.01 -2.35 6.36
CA LEU A 86 -2.93 -1.54 7.20
C LEU A 86 -4.35 -1.37 6.63
N GLY A 87 -4.69 -2.03 5.51
CA GLY A 87 -6.01 -1.91 4.86
C GLY A 87 -6.25 -0.50 4.33
N ARG A 88 -7.41 0.09 4.65
CA ARG A 88 -7.79 1.45 4.19
C ARG A 88 -6.83 2.53 4.68
N TYR A 89 -6.04 2.25 5.72
CA TYR A 89 -5.03 3.15 6.28
C TYR A 89 -3.65 3.01 5.61
N ASP A 90 -3.50 2.05 4.69
CA ASP A 90 -2.29 1.81 3.91
C ASP A 90 -2.36 2.57 2.57
N PRO A 91 -1.65 3.70 2.41
CA PRO A 91 -1.64 4.45 1.15
C PRO A 91 -1.01 3.66 -0.01
N THR A 92 -0.37 2.51 0.26
CA THR A 92 0.28 1.68 -0.75
C THR A 92 -0.52 0.48 -1.22
N MET A 93 -1.72 0.29 -0.64
CA MET A 93 -2.71 -0.73 -0.98
C MET A 93 -4.13 -0.17 -1.21
N SER A 94 -4.42 1.06 -0.77
CA SER A 94 -5.72 1.71 -0.95
C SER A 94 -5.57 3.20 -1.30
N PRO A 95 -6.28 3.72 -2.32
CA PRO A 95 -6.37 5.14 -2.62
C PRO A 95 -6.69 5.99 -1.39
N GLN A 96 -6.24 7.23 -1.38
CA GLN A 96 -6.43 8.17 -0.27
C GLN A 96 -6.96 9.50 -0.81
N LEU A 97 -7.80 10.18 -0.03
CA LEU A 97 -8.06 11.61 -0.25
C LEU A 97 -6.75 12.38 -0.28
N TYR A 98 -6.64 13.31 -1.25
CA TYR A 98 -5.52 14.21 -1.44
C TYR A 98 -5.01 14.86 -0.15
N ASP A 99 -3.71 14.76 0.06
CA ASP A 99 -3.01 15.36 1.18
C ASP A 99 -2.05 16.44 0.67
N LYS A 100 -2.36 17.70 0.95
CA LYS A 100 -1.49 18.83 0.55
C LYS A 100 -0.10 18.75 1.17
N GLY A 101 0.05 18.09 2.33
CA GLY A 101 1.34 17.84 2.96
C GLY A 101 2.05 16.57 2.46
N LYS A 102 1.38 15.74 1.64
CA LYS A 102 1.95 14.52 1.03
C LYS A 102 1.49 14.34 -0.43
N PRO A 103 1.76 15.28 -1.36
CA PRO A 103 1.26 15.20 -2.73
C PRO A 103 1.84 14.02 -3.55
N TRP A 104 2.97 13.43 -3.15
CA TRP A 104 3.53 12.25 -3.82
C TRP A 104 2.69 10.99 -3.68
N LEU A 105 1.66 10.95 -2.84
CA LEU A 105 0.81 9.76 -2.68
C LEU A 105 0.12 9.35 -4.00
N GLY A 106 -0.22 10.31 -4.87
CA GLY A 106 -0.75 10.04 -6.22
C GLY A 106 0.27 9.49 -7.21
N PHE A 107 1.54 9.37 -6.81
CA PHE A 107 2.63 8.77 -7.59
C PHE A 107 3.01 7.37 -7.07
N ILE A 108 2.23 6.79 -6.16
CA ILE A 108 2.41 5.40 -5.71
C ILE A 108 1.96 4.45 -6.83
N GLN A 109 2.76 3.41 -7.07
CA GLN A 109 2.41 2.33 -8.00
C GLN A 109 1.79 1.16 -7.23
N VAL A 110 0.68 0.62 -7.76
CA VAL A 110 0.02 -0.61 -7.28
C VAL A 110 0.64 -1.85 -7.89
N ALA A 111 1.19 -1.71 -9.10
CA ALA A 111 1.37 -2.75 -10.12
C ALA A 111 1.77 -4.15 -9.61
N THR A 112 0.84 -5.08 -9.76
CA THR A 112 1.03 -6.53 -9.62
C THR A 112 2.09 -7.10 -10.57
N ASP A 113 2.26 -6.49 -11.75
CA ASP A 113 3.28 -6.90 -12.75
C ASP A 113 4.62 -6.16 -12.59
N SER A 114 4.82 -5.38 -11.53
CA SER A 114 6.08 -4.66 -11.34
C SER A 114 7.22 -5.58 -10.93
N ALA A 115 8.31 -5.58 -11.73
CA ALA A 115 9.61 -6.16 -11.36
C ALA A 115 10.32 -5.38 -10.21
N ALA A 116 9.57 -4.62 -9.42
CA ALA A 116 10.05 -3.88 -8.26
C ALA A 116 10.21 -4.87 -7.09
N ILE A 117 11.40 -4.92 -6.51
CA ILE A 117 11.72 -5.88 -5.44
C ILE A 117 10.79 -5.72 -4.23
N GLU A 118 10.36 -4.48 -3.94
CA GLU A 118 9.39 -4.12 -2.91
C GLU A 118 7.94 -4.58 -3.17
N SER A 119 7.63 -5.11 -4.35
CA SER A 119 6.31 -5.69 -4.68
C SER A 119 6.25 -7.21 -4.47
N THR A 120 7.36 -7.87 -4.12
CA THR A 120 7.41 -9.33 -3.98
C THR A 120 6.51 -9.80 -2.81
N PRO A 121 5.68 -10.85 -2.97
CA PRO A 121 4.90 -11.40 -1.86
C PRO A 121 5.79 -12.00 -0.77
N PHE A 122 5.46 -11.76 0.51
CA PHE A 122 6.26 -12.22 1.65
C PHE A 122 6.54 -13.73 1.64
N LEU A 123 5.54 -14.56 1.31
CA LEU A 123 5.69 -16.02 1.28
C LEU A 123 6.67 -16.50 0.21
N ASN A 124 6.95 -15.70 -0.83
CA ASN A 124 7.93 -16.02 -1.87
C ASN A 124 9.37 -15.71 -1.41
N VAL A 125 9.54 -14.95 -0.33
CA VAL A 125 10.85 -14.55 0.21
C VAL A 125 11.15 -15.16 1.58
N TRP A 126 10.16 -15.74 2.25
CA TRP A 126 10.32 -16.50 3.49
C TRP A 126 10.91 -17.89 3.21
N THR A 127 12.07 -18.17 3.80
CA THR A 127 12.91 -19.34 3.47
C THR A 127 13.52 -19.98 4.70
N TYR A 128 13.66 -21.30 4.69
CA TYR A 128 14.39 -22.03 5.73
C TYR A 128 15.91 -21.98 5.47
N ASP A 129 16.65 -21.32 6.36
CA ASP A 129 18.11 -21.34 6.35
C ASP A 129 18.64 -22.58 7.08
N ARG A 130 19.26 -23.49 6.30
CA ARG A 130 19.91 -24.69 6.82
C ARG A 130 21.11 -24.39 7.72
N SER A 131 21.79 -23.25 7.53
CA SER A 131 23.00 -22.89 8.30
C SER A 131 22.67 -22.31 9.69
N LEU A 132 21.50 -21.69 9.85
CA LEU A 132 21.00 -21.16 11.13
C LEU A 132 19.82 -21.97 11.71
N GLY A 133 19.49 -23.14 11.13
CA GLY A 133 18.42 -24.03 11.58
C GLY A 133 17.03 -23.38 11.70
N SER A 134 16.76 -22.30 10.96
CA SER A 134 15.63 -21.42 11.22
C SER A 134 15.09 -20.72 9.97
N ASN A 135 13.82 -20.31 10.01
CA ASN A 135 13.22 -19.55 8.92
C ASN A 135 13.60 -18.06 9.00
N ARG A 136 13.84 -17.44 7.84
CA ARG A 136 14.10 -16.01 7.68
C ARG A 136 13.73 -15.53 6.27
N ILE A 137 13.76 -14.21 6.06
CA ILE A 137 13.71 -13.64 4.71
C ILE A 137 15.02 -13.98 3.97
N SER A 138 14.91 -14.34 2.69
CA SER A 138 16.01 -14.73 1.81
C SER A 138 17.12 -13.66 1.76
N ALA A 139 18.36 -14.06 2.01
CA ALA A 139 19.52 -13.16 2.00
C ALA A 139 19.74 -12.48 0.63
N TYR A 140 19.41 -13.17 -0.47
CA TYR A 140 19.40 -12.57 -1.80
C TYR A 140 18.37 -11.45 -1.90
N HIS A 141 17.16 -11.67 -1.38
CA HIS A 141 16.10 -10.67 -1.41
C HIS A 141 16.44 -9.44 -0.54
N LEU A 142 17.00 -9.65 0.66
CA LEU A 142 17.50 -8.57 1.52
C LEU A 142 18.59 -7.73 0.82
N LEU A 143 19.51 -8.36 0.08
CA LEU A 143 20.53 -7.66 -0.71
C LEU A 143 19.92 -6.77 -1.80
N GLN A 144 18.89 -7.25 -2.51
CA GLN A 144 18.22 -6.45 -3.53
C GLN A 144 17.36 -5.32 -2.92
N LEU A 145 16.71 -5.54 -1.77
CA LEU A 145 16.04 -4.48 -1.01
C LEU A 145 17.03 -3.39 -0.56
N ALA A 146 18.19 -3.76 -0.01
CA ALA A 146 19.20 -2.81 0.45
C ALA A 146 19.72 -1.94 -0.71
N ARG A 147 19.99 -2.55 -1.87
CA ARG A 147 20.33 -1.85 -3.12
C ARG A 147 19.22 -0.89 -3.55
N ARG A 148 17.97 -1.36 -3.58
CA ARG A 148 16.80 -0.55 -3.96
C ARG A 148 16.64 0.69 -3.08
N VAL A 149 16.76 0.52 -1.77
CA VAL A 149 16.71 1.61 -0.79
C VAL A 149 17.87 2.59 -1.00
N GLN A 150 19.10 2.10 -1.18
CA GLN A 150 20.26 2.94 -1.46
C GLN A 150 20.12 3.75 -2.76
N THR A 151 19.61 3.13 -3.83
CA THR A 151 19.32 3.83 -5.09
C THR A 151 18.30 4.94 -4.88
N LEU A 152 17.20 4.68 -4.15
CA LEU A 152 16.17 5.69 -3.90
C LEU A 152 16.70 6.87 -3.09
N HIS A 153 17.48 6.64 -2.02
CA HIS A 153 18.12 7.73 -1.27
C HIS A 153 19.13 8.53 -2.09
N HIS A 154 19.87 7.87 -2.98
CA HIS A 154 20.75 8.57 -3.92
C HIS A 154 19.95 9.45 -4.91
N THR A 155 18.84 8.94 -5.46
CA THR A 155 17.91 9.72 -6.31
C THR A 155 17.31 10.91 -5.55
N ILE A 156 16.87 10.72 -4.30
CA ILE A 156 16.38 11.83 -3.44
C ILE A 156 17.46 12.89 -3.27
N SER A 157 18.70 12.48 -2.99
CA SER A 157 19.84 13.38 -2.82
C SER A 157 20.16 14.15 -4.11
N GLY A 158 20.01 13.52 -5.28
CA GLY A 158 20.14 14.17 -6.58
C GLY A 158 19.10 15.28 -6.85
N TYR A 159 17.97 15.28 -6.13
CA TYR A 159 16.94 16.33 -6.21
C TYR A 159 17.07 17.41 -5.15
N PHE A 160 18.24 17.57 -4.51
CA PHE A 160 18.49 18.60 -3.48
C PHE A 160 18.08 20.03 -3.88
N ALA A 161 18.18 20.39 -5.16
CA ALA A 161 17.74 21.70 -5.67
C ALA A 161 16.25 21.99 -5.43
N LEU A 162 15.39 20.96 -5.23
CA LEU A 162 14.00 21.16 -4.83
C LEU A 162 13.86 21.78 -3.44
N LYS A 163 14.86 21.68 -2.56
CA LYS A 163 14.83 22.35 -1.25
C LYS A 163 14.69 23.86 -1.37
N GLU A 164 15.39 24.48 -2.32
CA GLU A 164 15.41 25.93 -2.49
C GLU A 164 14.17 26.44 -3.24
N VAL A 165 13.52 25.59 -4.05
CA VAL A 165 12.32 25.94 -4.83
C VAL A 165 11.02 25.56 -4.11
N ARG A 166 11.05 24.48 -3.31
CA ARG A 166 9.92 23.85 -2.60
C ARG A 166 10.39 23.15 -1.33
N ALA A 167 10.87 23.93 -0.37
CA ALA A 167 11.25 23.45 0.97
C ALA A 167 10.14 22.60 1.62
N ASP A 168 8.87 22.95 1.41
CA ASP A 168 7.69 22.20 1.88
C ASP A 168 7.62 20.76 1.34
N LEU A 169 7.98 20.53 0.06
CA LEU A 169 8.04 19.20 -0.54
C LEU A 169 9.32 18.44 -0.17
N TRP A 170 10.40 19.18 0.09
CA TRP A 170 11.67 18.61 0.53
C TRP A 170 11.61 18.14 1.98
N ASP A 171 11.18 18.97 2.92
CA ASP A 171 11.20 18.64 4.35
C ASP A 171 10.11 17.64 4.76
N SER A 172 9.05 17.50 3.96
CA SER A 172 8.02 16.47 4.15
C SER A 172 8.39 15.10 3.56
N ARG A 173 9.52 14.99 2.83
CA ARG A 173 9.93 13.76 2.12
C ARG A 173 10.06 12.54 3.06
N PRO A 174 9.72 11.32 2.59
CA PRO A 174 10.05 10.10 3.32
C PRO A 174 11.58 9.94 3.45
N THR A 175 12.04 9.69 4.68
CA THR A 175 13.46 9.46 5.02
C THR A 175 13.76 8.00 5.39
N LYS A 176 12.72 7.16 5.48
CA LYS A 176 12.78 5.76 5.92
C LYS A 176 11.99 4.88 4.95
N PRO A 177 12.38 3.60 4.75
CA PRO A 177 13.53 2.92 5.34
C PRO A 177 14.87 3.38 4.77
N ASP A 178 15.95 3.09 5.48
CA ASP A 178 17.34 3.16 5.04
C ASP A 178 17.98 1.76 5.00
N LYS A 179 19.31 1.70 4.85
CA LYS A 179 20.09 0.46 4.76
C LYS A 179 19.98 -0.38 6.04
N ASP A 180 19.94 0.27 7.21
CA ASP A 180 20.08 -0.41 8.49
C ASP A 180 18.73 -1.01 8.93
N ASP A 181 17.60 -0.40 8.54
CA ASP A 181 16.28 -1.06 8.65
C ASP A 181 16.20 -2.36 7.82
N VAL A 182 16.87 -2.41 6.66
CA VAL A 182 16.94 -3.63 5.83
C VAL A 182 17.86 -4.69 6.47
N ALA A 183 18.89 -4.27 7.21
CA ALA A 183 19.72 -5.18 8.00
C ALA A 183 18.93 -5.75 9.20
N GLU A 184 18.17 -4.91 9.92
CA GLU A 184 17.29 -5.33 11.03
C GLU A 184 16.25 -6.36 10.56
N LEU A 185 15.66 -6.15 9.37
CA LEU A 185 14.70 -7.07 8.74
C LEU A 185 15.27 -8.50 8.57
N GLY A 186 16.59 -8.66 8.46
CA GLY A 186 17.28 -9.96 8.41
C GLY A 186 17.42 -10.68 9.76
N LEU A 187 17.05 -10.04 10.88
CA LEU A 187 17.16 -10.61 12.24
C LEU A 187 15.91 -11.41 12.66
N TYR A 188 14.74 -11.10 12.10
CA TYR A 188 13.47 -11.72 12.49
C TYR A 188 13.40 -13.21 12.12
N ARG A 189 12.83 -14.03 13.02
CA ARG A 189 12.74 -15.50 12.91
C ARG A 189 11.32 -16.04 13.05
N PHE A 190 10.43 -15.31 13.71
CA PHE A 190 9.01 -15.65 13.77
C PHE A 190 8.29 -15.11 12.53
N LEU A 191 7.45 -15.95 11.92
CA LEU A 191 6.67 -15.63 10.73
C LEU A 191 5.88 -14.33 10.93
N ASP A 192 5.17 -14.26 12.05
CA ASP A 192 4.26 -13.19 12.42
C ASP A 192 4.92 -11.81 12.45
N GLU A 193 6.08 -11.69 13.11
CA GLU A 193 6.86 -10.45 13.22
C GLU A 193 7.52 -10.09 11.88
N ALA A 194 8.04 -11.09 11.16
CA ALA A 194 8.72 -10.90 9.90
C ALA A 194 7.76 -10.39 8.81
N VAL A 195 6.51 -10.88 8.78
CA VAL A 195 5.43 -10.38 7.91
C VAL A 195 5.20 -8.89 8.16
N ASP A 196 4.98 -8.51 9.41
CA ASP A 196 4.67 -7.12 9.81
C ASP A 196 5.80 -6.14 9.46
N ARG A 197 7.05 -6.54 9.75
CA ARG A 197 8.24 -5.75 9.42
C ARG A 197 8.46 -5.65 7.92
N TYR A 198 8.22 -6.73 7.18
CA TYR A 198 8.29 -6.73 5.72
C TYR A 198 7.24 -5.84 5.07
N ALA A 199 5.97 -5.93 5.49
CA ALA A 199 4.91 -5.06 4.98
C ALA A 199 5.20 -3.56 5.26
N SER A 200 5.77 -3.25 6.43
CA SER A 200 6.23 -1.90 6.76
C SER A 200 7.41 -1.45 5.87
N MET A 201 8.35 -2.35 5.57
CA MET A 201 9.46 -2.12 4.64
C MET A 201 8.93 -1.82 3.22
N GLN A 202 8.07 -2.68 2.68
CA GLN A 202 7.45 -2.51 1.35
C GLN A 202 6.73 -1.16 1.23
N ARG A 203 5.92 -0.80 2.24
CA ARG A 203 5.19 0.47 2.31
C ARG A 203 6.14 1.67 2.25
N GLY A 204 7.21 1.65 3.04
CA GLY A 204 8.20 2.73 3.05
C GLY A 204 8.97 2.86 1.73
N ILE A 205 9.39 1.74 1.12
CA ILE A 205 10.05 1.77 -0.20
C ILE A 205 9.12 2.32 -1.29
N LYS A 206 7.85 1.90 -1.30
CA LYS A 206 6.84 2.44 -2.21
C LYS A 206 6.62 3.95 -2.02
N LEU A 207 6.69 4.46 -0.79
CA LEU A 207 6.62 5.91 -0.49
C LEU A 207 7.87 6.67 -0.97
N LEU A 208 9.08 6.15 -0.74
CA LEU A 208 10.33 6.69 -1.28
C LEU A 208 10.28 6.79 -2.82
N ALA A 209 9.90 5.69 -3.47
CA ALA A 209 9.78 5.62 -4.94
C ALA A 209 8.71 6.60 -5.50
N ALA A 210 7.60 6.79 -4.78
CA ALA A 210 6.58 7.75 -5.15
C ALA A 210 7.06 9.21 -5.02
N TRP A 211 7.80 9.54 -3.96
CA TRP A 211 8.41 10.87 -3.82
C TRP A 211 9.42 11.16 -4.93
N CYS A 212 10.27 10.19 -5.29
CA CYS A 212 11.19 10.33 -6.42
C CYS A 212 10.47 10.63 -7.75
N ARG A 213 9.36 9.93 -8.04
CA ARG A 213 8.55 10.18 -9.24
C ARG A 213 7.88 11.56 -9.24
N MET A 214 7.38 12.01 -8.09
CA MET A 214 6.83 13.36 -7.94
C MET A 214 7.91 14.43 -8.17
N ALA A 215 9.09 14.27 -7.55
CA ALA A 215 10.22 15.17 -7.71
C ALA A 215 10.68 15.26 -9.17
N GLU A 216 10.83 14.12 -9.84
CA GLU A 216 11.16 14.04 -11.26
C GLU A 216 10.11 14.74 -12.15
N ALA A 217 8.82 14.50 -11.89
CA ALA A 217 7.73 15.11 -12.63
C ALA A 217 7.69 16.63 -12.47
N TYR A 218 7.95 17.14 -11.25
CA TYR A 218 7.99 18.57 -10.92
C TYR A 218 9.17 19.29 -11.60
N ILE A 219 10.34 18.65 -11.67
CA ILE A 219 11.52 19.17 -12.37
C ILE A 219 11.29 19.18 -13.89
N LYS A 220 10.66 18.14 -14.45
CA LYS A 220 10.35 18.07 -15.89
C LYS A 220 9.22 19.00 -16.32
N ASN A 221 8.24 19.27 -15.45
CA ASN A 221 7.05 20.06 -15.75
C ASN A 221 6.77 21.07 -14.61
N PRO A 222 7.54 22.18 -14.53
CA PRO A 222 7.32 23.19 -13.51
C PRO A 222 5.92 23.84 -13.63
N PRO A 223 5.27 24.17 -12.49
CA PRO A 223 3.85 24.57 -12.46
C PRO A 223 3.55 25.95 -13.05
N SER A 224 4.56 26.69 -13.51
CA SER A 224 4.39 27.90 -14.32
C SER A 224 3.71 27.64 -15.66
N SER A 225 3.68 26.38 -16.12
CA SER A 225 2.88 25.95 -17.28
C SER A 225 1.51 25.41 -16.86
N CYS A 226 0.61 26.30 -16.44
CA CYS A 226 -0.83 26.03 -16.35
C CYS A 226 -1.43 25.87 -17.76
N LYS A 227 -1.08 24.77 -18.44
CA LYS A 227 -1.74 24.34 -19.66
C LYS A 227 -3.17 23.93 -19.29
N PHE A 228 -4.16 24.47 -19.99
CA PHE A 228 -5.50 23.91 -19.95
C PHE A 228 -5.41 22.47 -20.47
N ILE A 229 -5.91 21.52 -19.67
CA ILE A 229 -5.92 20.10 -20.03
C ILE A 229 -7.23 19.86 -20.78
N ASP A 230 -7.24 20.22 -22.06
CA ASP A 230 -8.39 20.08 -22.95
C ASP A 230 -8.82 18.61 -23.14
N TRP A 231 -7.90 17.68 -22.84
CA TRP A 231 -8.13 16.24 -22.84
C TRP A 231 -7.41 15.57 -21.65
N ILE A 232 -8.19 14.94 -20.76
CA ILE A 232 -7.66 14.14 -19.66
C ILE A 232 -7.27 12.75 -20.20
N PRO A 233 -6.00 12.32 -20.08
CA PRO A 233 -5.60 11.00 -20.53
C PRO A 233 -6.27 9.89 -19.70
N PRO A 234 -6.50 8.70 -20.28
CA PRO A 234 -7.12 7.57 -19.56
C PRO A 234 -6.29 7.20 -18.32
N ALA A 235 -6.99 6.93 -17.22
CA ALA A 235 -6.36 6.66 -15.93
C ALA A 235 -5.47 5.40 -15.98
N ASN A 236 -4.20 5.55 -15.61
CA ASN A 236 -3.26 4.44 -15.59
C ASN A 236 -3.49 3.56 -14.35
N SER A 237 -4.08 2.38 -14.55
CA SER A 237 -4.41 1.40 -13.50
C SER A 237 -3.20 0.86 -12.72
N THR A 238 -1.96 1.09 -13.19
CA THR A 238 -0.74 0.76 -12.43
C THR A 238 -0.44 1.75 -11.28
N LEU A 239 -1.16 2.86 -11.19
CA LEU A 239 -1.01 3.89 -10.15
C LEU A 239 -2.17 3.87 -9.14
N ILE A 240 -1.85 4.09 -7.87
CA ILE A 240 -2.85 4.51 -6.88
C ILE A 240 -3.15 5.98 -7.18
N GLY A 241 -4.29 6.19 -7.84
CA GLY A 241 -4.88 7.50 -8.00
C GLY A 241 -5.17 8.10 -6.62
N VAL A 242 -4.82 9.36 -6.46
CA VAL A 242 -5.43 10.22 -5.45
C VAL A 242 -6.66 10.85 -6.08
N TRP A 243 -7.75 10.86 -5.32
CA TRP A 243 -9.06 11.40 -5.73
C TRP A 243 -9.54 12.41 -4.66
#